data_AF-A0A1A8PII8-F1
#
_entry.id   AF-A0A1A8PII8-F1
#
_cell.length_a   1.000
_cell.length_b   1.000
_cell.length_c   1.000
_cell.angle_alpha   90.00
_cell.angle_beta   90.00
_cell.angle_gamma   90.00
#
_symmetry.space_group_name_H-M   'P 1'
#
loop_
_entity.id
_entity.type
_entity.pdbx_description
1 polymer ?
#
loop_
_entity_poly.entity_id
_entity_poly.type
_entity_poly.pdbx_seq_one_letter_code
_entity_poly.pdbx_strand_id
1 'polypeptide(L)'
;MFDSSTRGWCCYVSRSSTVNSSSVVQLKRRRPPQSLTGTKGTNMKVLMFQVDRIESSSEEDESGLADERTSGSVVDVEDLGNIMTSAKKAKSKAENDEGQMVKMNGGKKTEDDGERREMITPALREALTKQGYKLIGSHSGVKLCRWTKSMLRGRGGCYKHTFYGIESHRCMETTPSLACANKCVFCWRHHTNPVGTEWRWKMDPAENILQESIEKHQNMIRQFRGVPGVKAERYEEGLEVKHCALSLVGEPIMYPEINAFIRLLHRHRISSFLVTNAQFPEEIRNLEPVTQLYVSVDASTKDSLKKIDRPLFKDFWPRFLDSLRALGEKRQRTVYRLTLVKAWNVEEMMAYAELITLGQPDFIEVKGVTYCGESAASSLTMANVPWHQEVVAFVQQLADMLPQYEIACEHEHSNCLLIAHTKFKVDGEWWTWIDYERFQELVVVHEESGGQRTFSASDYMSRTPSWALFGAQEQGFDPADTRFQRRNRTKDVSGC
;
A
#
# COMPACT_ATOMS: atom_id res chain seq x y z
N MET A 1 37.75 -6.67 61.07
CA MET A 1 38.77 -5.61 60.91
C MET A 1 38.08 -4.40 60.32
N PHE A 2 38.00 -3.32 61.12
CA PHE A 2 37.63 -1.90 60.84
C PHE A 2 36.47 -1.64 59.86
N ASP A 3 35.27 -1.17 60.24
CA ASP A 3 34.79 -0.06 61.10
C ASP A 3 35.04 1.37 60.58
N SER A 4 34.07 2.27 60.90
CA SER A 4 33.86 3.71 60.64
C SER A 4 33.05 4.09 59.37
N SER A 5 31.75 4.42 59.47
CA SER A 5 31.14 5.71 59.89
C SER A 5 31.43 6.83 58.89
N THR A 6 30.48 7.61 58.36
CA THR A 6 29.61 8.51 59.13
C THR A 6 28.46 9.04 58.26
N ARG A 7 27.29 9.21 58.89
CA ARG A 7 26.10 9.91 58.38
C ARG A 7 26.29 11.43 58.44
N GLY A 8 25.61 12.17 57.56
CA GLY A 8 24.65 13.17 58.02
C GLY A 8 24.72 14.63 57.53
N TRP A 9 23.57 15.07 57.01
CA TRP A 9 22.82 16.29 57.40
C TRP A 9 23.01 17.64 56.66
N CYS A 10 21.86 18.07 56.10
CA CYS A 10 21.20 19.39 56.21
C CYS A 10 21.63 20.61 55.39
N CYS A 11 20.73 20.97 54.45
CA CYS A 11 19.90 22.19 54.45
C CYS A 11 20.48 23.61 54.24
N TYR A 12 19.87 24.25 53.22
CA TYR A 12 19.22 25.57 53.22
C TYR A 12 19.93 26.81 52.64
N VAL A 13 19.07 27.61 51.99
CA VAL A 13 19.08 29.06 51.69
C VAL A 13 19.47 29.52 50.28
N SER A 14 18.40 29.66 49.49
CA SER A 14 18.03 30.74 48.55
C SER A 14 18.83 32.06 48.55
N ARG A 15 18.99 32.66 47.36
CA ARG A 15 18.46 34.01 47.06
C ARG A 15 18.56 34.40 45.58
N SER A 16 17.47 35.02 45.16
CA SER A 16 17.18 35.79 43.96
C SER A 16 18.00 37.07 43.81
N SER A 17 18.22 37.52 42.58
CA SER A 17 18.21 38.95 42.23
C SER A 17 17.96 39.18 40.73
N THR A 18 16.87 39.89 40.49
CA THR A 18 16.46 40.63 39.29
C THR A 18 17.35 41.86 39.05
N VAL A 19 17.67 42.17 37.80
CA VAL A 19 17.86 43.56 37.30
C VAL A 19 17.31 43.67 35.88
N ASN A 20 16.73 44.83 35.62
CA ASN A 20 15.84 45.24 34.55
C ASN A 20 16.54 46.31 33.69
N SER A 21 16.36 46.33 32.36
CA SER A 21 16.32 47.59 31.57
C SER A 21 15.93 47.37 30.10
N SER A 22 14.66 47.67 29.81
CA SER A 22 14.16 48.63 28.81
C SER A 22 14.90 48.83 27.47
N SER A 23 14.15 48.64 26.37
CA SER A 23 14.25 49.43 25.13
C SER A 23 12.89 49.41 24.42
N VAL A 24 12.14 50.49 24.59
CA VAL A 24 10.83 50.75 23.97
C VAL A 24 11.07 51.50 22.66
N VAL A 25 10.60 50.95 21.54
CA VAL A 25 10.45 51.70 20.28
C VAL A 25 8.96 51.94 20.05
N GLN A 26 8.55 53.20 20.19
CA GLN A 26 7.24 53.71 19.85
C GLN A 26 7.09 53.81 18.32
N LEU A 27 6.03 53.26 17.75
CA LEU A 27 5.46 53.79 16.51
C LEU A 27 3.94 53.93 16.61
N LYS A 28 3.49 55.06 16.07
CA LYS A 28 2.22 55.75 16.33
C LYS A 28 1.01 55.02 15.73
N ARG A 29 -0.03 54.85 16.54
CA ARG A 29 -1.41 54.61 16.08
C ARG A 29 -2.00 55.93 15.58
N ARG A 30 -2.47 55.98 14.32
CA ARG A 30 -3.39 57.02 13.81
C ARG A 30 -4.76 56.41 13.52
N ARG A 31 -5.81 57.13 13.91
CA ARG A 31 -7.24 56.84 13.71
C ARG A 31 -7.63 56.95 12.22
N PRO A 32 -8.75 56.32 11.78
CA PRO A 32 -9.19 56.30 10.39
C PRO A 32 -10.03 57.54 10.05
N PRO A 33 -10.13 57.94 8.77
CA PRO A 33 -11.22 58.76 8.28
C PRO A 33 -12.26 57.93 7.52
N GLN A 34 -13.49 58.46 7.53
CA GLN A 34 -14.73 57.92 7.00
C GLN A 34 -14.80 57.88 5.47
N SER A 35 -15.76 57.07 5.01
CA SER A 35 -16.28 56.84 3.66
C SER A 35 -16.44 58.07 2.76
N LEU A 36 -16.23 57.88 1.45
CA LEU A 36 -17.06 58.42 0.38
C LEU A 36 -16.87 57.61 -0.92
N THR A 37 -17.94 57.60 -1.70
CA THR A 37 -18.30 56.83 -2.90
C THR A 37 -17.41 57.06 -4.13
N GLY A 38 -17.32 56.07 -5.03
CA GLY A 38 -16.92 56.33 -6.42
C GLY A 38 -16.34 55.13 -7.19
N THR A 39 -17.14 54.55 -8.07
CA THR A 39 -16.78 53.58 -9.11
C THR A 39 -15.76 54.15 -10.10
N LYS A 40 -14.74 53.37 -10.47
CA LYS A 40 -14.24 53.13 -11.85
C LYS A 40 -13.04 52.17 -11.84
N GLY A 41 -13.12 51.16 -12.71
CA GLY A 41 -12.14 50.08 -12.80
C GLY A 41 -10.79 50.48 -13.37
N THR A 42 -9.78 49.72 -13.00
CA THR A 42 -8.52 49.54 -13.74
C THR A 42 -7.95 48.15 -13.44
N ASN A 43 -7.54 47.46 -14.50
CA ASN A 43 -6.93 46.13 -14.50
C ASN A 43 -5.68 46.09 -13.63
N MET A 44 -5.64 45.21 -12.63
CA MET A 44 -4.41 44.83 -11.93
C MET A 44 -4.00 43.44 -12.38
N LYS A 45 -2.91 43.37 -13.14
CA LYS A 45 -2.21 42.12 -13.49
C LYS A 45 -1.75 41.45 -12.20
N VAL A 46 -2.34 40.31 -11.88
CA VAL A 46 -1.78 39.36 -10.91
C VAL A 46 -0.72 38.54 -11.62
N LEU A 47 0.52 38.59 -11.12
CA LEU A 47 1.60 37.70 -11.56
C LEU A 47 1.18 36.25 -11.31
N MET A 48 0.88 35.51 -12.37
CA MET A 48 0.87 34.05 -12.36
C MET A 48 2.31 33.57 -12.24
N PHE A 49 2.67 32.94 -11.13
CA PHE A 49 3.78 31.99 -11.14
C PHE A 49 3.30 30.73 -11.86
N GLN A 50 3.86 30.50 -13.04
CA GLN A 50 3.64 29.31 -13.85
C GLN A 50 4.42 28.17 -13.18
N VAL A 51 3.70 27.22 -12.59
CA VAL A 51 4.27 26.01 -11.98
C VAL A 51 4.32 24.94 -13.06
N ASP A 52 5.53 24.52 -13.42
CA ASP A 52 5.76 23.57 -14.51
C ASP A 52 5.39 22.13 -14.15
N ARG A 53 4.90 21.44 -15.19
CA ARG A 53 4.44 20.05 -15.24
C ARG A 53 5.53 19.05 -14.83
N ILE A 54 5.16 18.06 -14.01
CA ILE A 54 5.89 16.80 -13.86
C ILE A 54 4.98 15.69 -14.41
N GLU A 55 5.25 15.27 -15.64
CA GLU A 55 4.57 14.13 -16.28
C GLU A 55 5.34 12.84 -15.96
N SER A 56 4.68 11.92 -15.27
CA SER A 56 5.16 10.55 -15.07
C SER A 56 4.69 9.69 -16.24
N SER A 57 5.45 9.69 -17.34
CA SER A 57 5.24 8.75 -18.45
C SER A 57 6.04 7.45 -18.24
N SER A 58 5.39 6.34 -18.62
CA SER A 58 5.89 4.97 -18.73
C SER A 58 7.12 4.89 -19.65
N GLU A 59 8.15 4.15 -19.22
CA GLU A 59 9.33 3.86 -20.05
C GLU A 59 9.12 2.54 -20.80
N GLU A 60 9.12 2.64 -22.14
CA GLU A 60 9.68 1.62 -23.03
C GLU A 60 11.16 2.00 -23.26
N ASP A 61 12.09 1.08 -22.98
CA ASP A 61 13.52 1.28 -23.23
C ASP A 61 13.86 0.77 -24.64
N GLU A 62 14.34 1.68 -25.48
CA GLU A 62 14.94 1.42 -26.79
C GLU A 62 16.37 0.86 -26.58
N SER A 63 16.62 -0.37 -27.03
CA SER A 63 18.00 -0.86 -27.21
C SER A 63 18.12 -1.45 -28.61
N GLY A 64 18.87 -0.76 -29.46
CA GLY A 64 19.13 -1.17 -30.84
C GLY A 64 20.10 -2.34 -30.90
N LEU A 65 19.63 -3.45 -31.47
CA LEU A 65 20.46 -4.43 -32.17
C LEU A 65 19.80 -4.73 -33.52
N ALA A 66 20.60 -4.69 -34.56
CA ALA A 66 20.17 -4.77 -35.95
C ALA A 66 19.76 -6.19 -36.37
N ASP A 67 18.61 -6.23 -37.06
CA ASP A 67 18.14 -7.13 -38.13
C ASP A 67 18.00 -8.65 -37.86
N GLU A 68 16.74 -9.10 -37.75
CA GLU A 68 16.18 -10.07 -38.72
C GLU A 68 14.65 -9.96 -38.78
N ARG A 69 14.13 -9.87 -40.00
CA ARG A 69 12.75 -9.48 -40.34
C ARG A 69 11.73 -10.58 -40.06
N THR A 70 10.72 -10.29 -39.24
CA THR A 70 9.37 -10.83 -39.41
C THR A 70 8.37 -9.71 -39.21
N SER A 71 7.66 -9.36 -40.28
CA SER A 71 6.69 -8.26 -40.32
C SER A 71 5.44 -8.59 -39.53
N GLY A 72 5.32 -8.05 -38.32
CA GLY A 72 4.07 -7.90 -37.58
C GLY A 72 3.82 -6.42 -37.36
N SER A 73 2.81 -5.86 -38.02
CA SER A 73 2.46 -4.45 -37.91
C SER A 73 2.13 -4.07 -36.47
N VAL A 74 2.82 -3.05 -35.96
CA VAL A 74 2.46 -2.34 -34.73
C VAL A 74 1.15 -1.60 -35.01
N VAL A 75 0.10 -1.86 -34.22
CA VAL A 75 -1.23 -1.25 -34.40
C VAL A 75 -1.48 -0.27 -33.25
N ASP A 76 -1.83 0.95 -33.65
CA ASP A 76 -2.08 2.13 -32.80
C ASP A 76 -3.34 1.95 -31.92
N VAL A 77 -3.35 2.56 -30.74
CA VAL A 77 -4.39 2.46 -29.70
C VAL A 77 -5.73 3.08 -30.15
N GLU A 78 -5.74 3.85 -31.25
CA GLU A 78 -6.95 4.40 -31.86
C GLU A 78 -7.78 3.36 -32.66
N ASP A 79 -7.21 2.21 -33.04
CA ASP A 79 -7.92 1.20 -33.84
C ASP A 79 -8.85 0.25 -33.04
N LEU A 80 -8.83 0.35 -31.70
CA LEU A 80 -9.78 -0.38 -30.83
C LEU A 80 -11.21 0.19 -30.87
N GLY A 81 -11.39 1.43 -31.34
CA GLY A 81 -12.71 2.05 -31.50
C GLY A 81 -13.53 1.47 -32.66
N ASN A 82 -12.87 1.05 -33.74
CA ASN A 82 -13.52 0.58 -34.97
C ASN A 82 -14.02 -0.89 -34.89
N ILE A 83 -13.46 -1.67 -33.98
CA ILE A 83 -13.90 -3.06 -33.74
C ILE A 83 -15.22 -3.07 -32.93
N MET A 84 -15.42 -2.11 -32.02
CA MET A 84 -16.65 -1.98 -31.22
C MET A 84 -17.86 -1.48 -32.03
N THR A 85 -17.65 -0.63 -33.03
CA THR A 85 -18.74 -0.17 -33.93
C THR A 85 -19.20 -1.29 -34.86
N SER A 86 -18.28 -2.14 -35.31
CA SER A 86 -18.58 -3.34 -36.10
C SER A 86 -19.36 -4.40 -35.30
N ALA A 87 -19.02 -4.60 -34.02
CA ALA A 87 -19.74 -5.49 -33.11
C ALA A 87 -21.14 -4.98 -32.72
N LYS A 88 -21.32 -3.65 -32.60
CA LYS A 88 -22.66 -3.03 -32.39
C LYS A 88 -23.58 -3.19 -33.60
N LYS A 89 -23.04 -3.14 -34.82
CA LYS A 89 -23.79 -3.32 -36.08
C LYS A 89 -24.23 -4.78 -36.31
N ALA A 90 -23.50 -5.74 -35.73
CA ALA A 90 -23.90 -7.15 -35.69
C ALA A 90 -24.99 -7.43 -34.64
N LYS A 91 -24.99 -6.70 -33.51
CA LYS A 91 -25.97 -6.86 -32.43
C LYS A 91 -27.37 -6.33 -32.79
N SER A 92 -27.46 -5.26 -33.58
CA SER A 92 -28.74 -4.71 -34.05
C SER A 92 -29.45 -5.56 -35.12
N LYS A 93 -28.84 -6.66 -35.58
CA LYS A 93 -29.46 -7.61 -36.52
C LYS A 93 -30.04 -8.86 -35.84
N ALA A 94 -29.83 -9.03 -34.53
CA ALA A 94 -30.30 -10.21 -33.77
C ALA A 94 -31.45 -9.89 -32.80
N GLU A 95 -31.85 -8.62 -32.66
CA GLU A 95 -33.03 -8.20 -31.88
C GLU A 95 -34.26 -8.10 -32.80
N ASN A 96 -34.72 -9.26 -33.30
CA ASN A 96 -36.03 -9.42 -33.90
C ASN A 96 -36.42 -10.92 -33.82
N ASP A 97 -36.56 -11.44 -32.61
CA ASP A 97 -37.47 -12.56 -32.37
C ASP A 97 -37.87 -12.63 -30.88
N GLU A 98 -39.16 -12.79 -30.62
CA GLU A 98 -39.83 -12.52 -29.35
C GLU A 98 -39.69 -13.64 -28.29
N GLY A 99 -39.65 -13.21 -27.02
CA GLY A 99 -40.56 -13.62 -25.95
C GLY A 99 -40.67 -15.09 -25.50
N GLN A 100 -40.15 -15.40 -24.31
CA GLN A 100 -40.94 -16.09 -23.25
C GLN A 100 -40.21 -16.13 -21.90
N MET A 101 -40.86 -15.58 -20.87
CA MET A 101 -40.56 -15.85 -19.45
C MET A 101 -40.98 -17.28 -19.11
N VAL A 102 -40.07 -18.09 -18.56
CA VAL A 102 -40.44 -19.34 -17.87
C VAL A 102 -39.84 -19.33 -16.46
N LYS A 103 -40.75 -19.31 -15.47
CA LYS A 103 -40.47 -19.68 -14.07
C LYS A 103 -40.02 -21.14 -14.03
N MET A 104 -38.96 -21.45 -13.28
CA MET A 104 -38.74 -22.82 -12.80
C MET A 104 -38.72 -22.88 -11.27
N ASN A 105 -39.71 -23.63 -10.78
CA ASN A 105 -39.86 -24.13 -9.42
C ASN A 105 -38.80 -25.20 -9.10
N GLY A 106 -38.60 -25.41 -7.80
CA GLY A 106 -37.60 -26.32 -7.26
C GLY A 106 -37.72 -27.79 -7.70
N GLY A 107 -36.54 -28.41 -7.79
CA GLY A 107 -36.34 -29.85 -7.92
C GLY A 107 -34.90 -30.21 -7.56
N LYS A 108 -34.76 -31.14 -6.61
CA LYS A 108 -33.59 -31.95 -6.20
C LYS A 108 -32.19 -31.51 -6.67
N LYS A 109 -31.34 -31.16 -5.69
CA LYS A 109 -29.88 -31.25 -5.78
C LYS A 109 -29.48 -32.66 -6.19
N THR A 110 -29.06 -32.79 -7.45
CA THR A 110 -28.12 -33.81 -7.88
C THR A 110 -26.77 -33.10 -7.95
N GLU A 111 -25.79 -33.63 -7.22
CA GLU A 111 -24.40 -33.20 -7.31
C GLU A 111 -23.89 -33.60 -8.70
N ASP A 112 -24.03 -32.67 -9.64
CA ASP A 112 -23.32 -32.73 -10.91
C ASP A 112 -21.97 -32.05 -10.67
N ASP A 113 -20.91 -32.86 -10.64
CA ASP A 113 -19.50 -32.43 -10.63
C ASP A 113 -19.13 -31.87 -12.01
N GLY A 114 -19.88 -30.86 -12.46
CA GLY A 114 -19.52 -30.05 -13.61
C GLY A 114 -18.29 -29.24 -13.24
N GLU A 115 -17.17 -29.48 -13.94
CA GLU A 115 -15.88 -28.81 -13.71
C GLU A 115 -16.10 -27.31 -13.45
N ARG A 116 -15.80 -26.87 -12.23
CA ARG A 116 -15.89 -25.45 -11.87
C ARG A 116 -15.06 -24.65 -12.87
N ARG A 117 -15.61 -23.56 -13.39
CA ARG A 117 -14.89 -22.68 -14.33
C ARG A 117 -13.60 -22.12 -13.71
N GLU A 118 -12.58 -21.95 -14.54
CA GLU A 118 -11.36 -21.24 -14.16
C GLU A 118 -11.65 -19.75 -13.87
N MET A 119 -10.86 -19.16 -12.97
CA MET A 119 -10.95 -17.73 -12.65
C MET A 119 -10.29 -16.89 -13.75
N ILE A 120 -9.21 -17.40 -14.34
CA ILE A 120 -8.45 -16.77 -15.42
C ILE A 120 -9.06 -17.17 -16.77
N THR A 121 -9.88 -16.29 -17.34
CA THR A 121 -10.40 -16.46 -18.70
C THR A 121 -9.31 -16.19 -19.75
N PRO A 122 -9.43 -16.69 -21.00
CA PRO A 122 -8.46 -16.40 -22.06
C PRO A 122 -8.23 -14.91 -22.31
N ALA A 123 -9.29 -14.10 -22.32
CA ALA A 123 -9.18 -12.65 -22.47
C ALA A 123 -8.47 -11.98 -21.29
N LEU A 124 -8.75 -12.44 -20.06
CA LEU A 124 -8.05 -11.94 -18.87
C LEU A 124 -6.56 -12.35 -18.88
N ARG A 125 -6.25 -13.56 -19.34
CA ARG A 125 -4.89 -14.06 -19.49
C ARG A 125 -4.08 -13.19 -20.42
N GLU A 126 -4.62 -12.86 -21.59
CA GLU A 126 -3.96 -11.98 -22.55
C GLU A 126 -3.70 -10.59 -21.96
N ALA A 127 -4.72 -9.97 -21.35
CA ALA A 127 -4.62 -8.64 -20.77
C ALA A 127 -3.61 -8.56 -19.62
N LEU A 128 -3.64 -9.50 -18.68
CA LEU A 128 -2.70 -9.53 -17.55
C LEU A 128 -1.27 -9.86 -18.02
N THR A 129 -1.11 -10.74 -19.01
CA THR A 129 0.22 -11.06 -19.55
C THR A 129 0.87 -9.82 -20.18
N LYS A 130 0.11 -9.02 -20.95
CA LYS A 130 0.57 -7.72 -21.49
C LYS A 130 0.99 -6.74 -20.40
N GLN A 131 0.36 -6.79 -19.22
CA GLN A 131 0.70 -5.96 -18.07
C GLN A 131 1.88 -6.51 -17.23
N GLY A 132 2.55 -7.57 -17.69
CA GLY A 132 3.71 -8.16 -17.05
C GLY A 132 3.40 -9.15 -15.92
N TYR A 133 2.15 -9.63 -15.79
CA TYR A 133 1.81 -10.69 -14.85
C TYR A 133 2.35 -12.03 -15.33
N LYS A 134 2.82 -12.83 -14.39
CA LYS A 134 3.10 -14.25 -14.59
C LYS A 134 1.99 -15.03 -13.89
N LEU A 135 1.00 -15.44 -14.67
CA LEU A 135 -0.17 -16.17 -14.17
C LEU A 135 0.20 -17.59 -13.77
N ILE A 136 -0.49 -18.10 -12.75
CA ILE A 136 -0.22 -19.39 -12.10
C ILE A 136 -1.54 -20.14 -12.01
N GLY A 137 -1.55 -21.35 -12.57
CA GLY A 137 -2.75 -22.18 -12.68
C GLY A 137 -3.96 -21.44 -13.29
N SER A 138 -5.08 -21.62 -12.62
CA SER A 138 -6.43 -21.18 -12.98
C SER A 138 -6.88 -19.90 -12.27
N HIS A 139 -6.18 -19.42 -11.22
CA HIS A 139 -6.65 -18.31 -10.38
C HIS A 139 -5.58 -17.43 -9.71
N SER A 140 -4.29 -17.72 -9.89
CA SER A 140 -3.21 -17.04 -9.15
C SER A 140 -2.28 -16.25 -10.08
N GLY A 141 -1.40 -15.43 -9.51
CA GLY A 141 -0.35 -14.79 -10.29
C GLY A 141 0.69 -14.05 -9.46
N VAL A 142 1.87 -13.89 -10.05
CA VAL A 142 3.01 -13.16 -9.48
C VAL A 142 3.46 -12.06 -10.44
N LYS A 143 4.00 -10.96 -9.90
CA LYS A 143 4.55 -9.86 -10.70
C LYS A 143 5.75 -9.25 -9.98
N LEU A 144 6.71 -8.73 -10.75
CA LEU A 144 7.85 -8.02 -10.19
C LEU A 144 7.45 -6.59 -9.78
N CYS A 145 7.67 -6.25 -8.51
CA CYS A 145 7.40 -4.92 -8.00
C CYS A 145 8.35 -3.88 -8.65
N ARG A 146 7.87 -2.65 -8.84
CA ARG A 146 8.70 -1.52 -9.28
C ARG A 146 9.91 -1.32 -8.36
N TRP A 147 9.71 -1.46 -7.05
CA TRP A 147 10.76 -1.24 -6.05
C TRP A 147 11.79 -2.37 -6.00
N THR A 148 11.42 -3.60 -6.38
CA THR A 148 12.38 -4.68 -6.63
C THR A 148 13.38 -4.27 -7.71
N LYS A 149 12.89 -3.75 -8.85
CA LYS A 149 13.76 -3.27 -9.94
C LYS A 149 14.64 -2.10 -9.53
N SER A 150 14.15 -1.23 -8.64
CA SER A 150 14.88 -0.08 -8.10
C SER A 150 16.01 -0.53 -7.18
N MET A 151 15.70 -1.37 -6.19
CA MET A 151 16.64 -1.84 -5.18
C MET A 151 17.68 -2.80 -5.76
N LEU A 152 17.34 -3.59 -6.79
CA LEU A 152 18.33 -4.35 -7.59
C LEU A 152 19.43 -3.46 -8.17
N ARG A 153 19.12 -2.18 -8.47
CA ARG A 153 20.08 -1.19 -8.97
C ARG A 153 20.69 -0.31 -7.88
N GLY A 154 20.40 -0.58 -6.62
CA GLY A 154 20.76 0.27 -5.49
C GLY A 154 20.18 1.68 -5.56
N ARG A 155 18.98 1.83 -6.14
CA ARG A 155 18.30 3.12 -6.33
C ARG A 155 17.24 3.42 -5.26
N GLY A 156 17.23 2.65 -4.17
CA GLY A 156 16.27 2.75 -3.08
C GLY A 156 15.23 1.62 -3.10
N GLY A 157 14.90 1.13 -1.90
CA GLY A 157 13.75 0.27 -1.62
C GLY A 157 12.43 1.02 -1.49
N CYS A 158 11.33 0.27 -1.36
CA CYS A 158 10.03 0.88 -1.05
C CYS A 158 9.97 1.39 0.39
N TYR A 159 8.92 2.15 0.73
CA TYR A 159 8.70 2.64 2.10
C TYR A 159 8.66 1.53 3.16
N LYS A 160 8.34 0.28 2.80
CA LYS A 160 8.35 -0.84 3.75
C LYS A 160 9.76 -1.25 4.18
N HIS A 161 10.77 -0.92 3.38
CA HIS A 161 12.18 -1.02 3.78
C HIS A 161 12.45 -0.06 4.94
N THR A 162 12.07 1.20 4.78
CA THR A 162 12.16 2.23 5.82
C THR A 162 11.40 1.83 7.09
N PHE A 163 10.16 1.36 6.96
CA PHE A 163 9.28 1.14 8.12
C PHE A 163 9.58 -0.16 8.88
N TYR A 164 9.92 -1.22 8.16
CA TYR A 164 9.95 -2.59 8.71
C TYR A 164 11.19 -3.41 8.31
N GLY A 165 12.15 -2.83 7.58
CA GLY A 165 13.33 -3.55 7.10
C GLY A 165 13.05 -4.55 5.97
N ILE A 166 11.99 -4.37 5.19
CA ILE A 166 11.71 -5.25 4.04
C ILE A 166 12.64 -4.93 2.87
N GLU A 167 13.52 -5.88 2.56
CA GLU A 167 14.38 -5.84 1.38
C GLU A 167 13.56 -6.03 0.09
N SER A 168 13.28 -4.93 -0.61
CA SER A 168 12.37 -4.94 -1.77
C SER A 168 12.88 -5.81 -2.92
N HIS A 169 14.19 -5.99 -3.08
CA HIS A 169 14.76 -6.88 -4.10
C HIS A 169 14.59 -8.37 -3.79
N ARG A 170 14.21 -8.73 -2.56
CA ARG A 170 13.93 -10.11 -2.10
C ARG A 170 12.45 -10.34 -1.80
N CYS A 171 11.59 -9.39 -2.21
CA CYS A 171 10.16 -9.41 -2.01
C CYS A 171 9.42 -9.93 -3.24
N MET A 172 8.73 -11.05 -3.08
CA MET A 172 7.82 -11.62 -4.07
C MET A 172 6.42 -11.07 -3.88
N GLU A 173 5.92 -10.34 -4.88
CA GLU A 173 4.54 -9.83 -4.90
C GLU A 173 3.64 -10.80 -5.67
N THR A 174 2.75 -11.50 -4.96
CA THR A 174 1.88 -12.55 -5.50
C THR A 174 0.45 -12.43 -5.00
N THR A 175 -0.46 -13.19 -5.58
CA THR A 175 -1.80 -13.41 -5.06
C THR A 175 -2.29 -14.83 -5.37
N PRO A 176 -2.89 -15.53 -4.39
CA PRO A 176 -3.57 -16.79 -4.62
C PRO A 176 -5.01 -16.60 -5.12
N SER A 177 -5.50 -15.35 -5.24
CA SER A 177 -6.86 -15.07 -5.71
C SER A 177 -6.89 -13.76 -6.48
N LEU A 178 -7.14 -13.81 -7.79
CA LEU A 178 -7.40 -12.60 -8.60
C LEU A 178 -8.80 -12.01 -8.35
N ALA A 179 -9.71 -12.76 -7.72
CA ALA A 179 -11.07 -12.33 -7.45
C ALA A 179 -11.14 -11.40 -6.23
N CYS A 180 -12.04 -10.41 -6.28
CA CYS A 180 -12.26 -9.47 -5.17
C CYS A 180 -13.74 -9.32 -4.82
N ALA A 181 -14.02 -8.98 -3.56
CA ALA A 181 -15.36 -8.60 -3.10
C ALA A 181 -15.69 -7.11 -3.30
N ASN A 182 -14.73 -6.31 -3.76
CA ASN A 182 -14.86 -4.86 -3.97
C ASN A 182 -14.56 -4.48 -5.43
N LYS A 183 -15.08 -3.32 -5.86
CA LYS A 183 -14.82 -2.68 -7.17
C LYS A 183 -14.32 -1.24 -6.97
N CYS A 184 -13.25 -1.08 -6.17
CA CYS A 184 -12.83 0.22 -5.64
C CYS A 184 -12.39 1.20 -6.73
N VAL A 185 -12.86 2.46 -6.73
CA VAL A 185 -12.64 3.53 -7.74
C VAL A 185 -11.18 3.81 -8.12
N PHE A 186 -10.22 3.46 -7.27
CA PHE A 186 -8.78 3.58 -7.54
C PHE A 186 -8.12 2.27 -7.98
N CYS A 187 -8.82 1.13 -7.86
CA CYS A 187 -8.30 -0.17 -8.28
C CYS A 187 -8.24 -0.20 -9.80
N TRP A 188 -7.06 0.08 -10.35
CA TRP A 188 -6.79 0.24 -11.78
C TRP A 188 -7.24 -0.92 -12.69
N ARG A 189 -7.74 -2.04 -12.15
CA ARG A 189 -8.30 -3.20 -12.88
C ARG A 189 -9.81 -3.36 -12.78
N HIS A 190 -10.50 -2.29 -12.39
CA HIS A 190 -11.96 -2.11 -12.28
C HIS A 190 -12.89 -3.00 -13.10
N HIS A 191 -12.60 -3.16 -14.39
CA HIS A 191 -13.51 -3.79 -15.34
C HIS A 191 -13.04 -5.17 -15.82
N THR A 192 -11.80 -5.57 -15.52
CA THR A 192 -11.22 -6.83 -16.03
C THR A 192 -11.15 -7.92 -14.98
N ASN A 193 -10.99 -7.57 -13.70
CA ASN A 193 -10.83 -8.59 -12.66
C ASN A 193 -12.14 -9.34 -12.35
N PRO A 194 -12.04 -10.64 -12.04
CA PRO A 194 -13.14 -11.40 -11.48
C PRO A 194 -13.60 -10.80 -10.16
N VAL A 195 -14.91 -10.91 -9.88
CA VAL A 195 -15.47 -10.51 -8.60
C VAL A 195 -16.33 -11.62 -8.01
N GLY A 196 -16.37 -11.68 -6.69
CA GLY A 196 -17.15 -12.65 -5.94
C GLY A 196 -17.15 -12.33 -4.44
N THR A 197 -18.19 -12.79 -3.76
CA THR A 197 -18.32 -12.75 -2.30
C THR A 197 -17.93 -14.08 -1.65
N GLU A 198 -17.69 -15.12 -2.45
CA GLU A 198 -17.33 -16.48 -2.03
C GLU A 198 -16.51 -17.17 -3.14
N TRP A 199 -15.83 -18.26 -2.78
CA TRP A 199 -15.06 -19.06 -3.72
C TRP A 199 -15.95 -19.97 -4.57
N ARG A 200 -15.86 -19.85 -5.90
CA ARG A 200 -16.68 -20.61 -6.86
C ARG A 200 -15.93 -21.09 -8.10
N TRP A 201 -14.61 -21.04 -8.07
CA TRP A 201 -13.75 -21.36 -9.22
C TRP A 201 -13.05 -22.71 -9.02
N LYS A 202 -12.49 -23.24 -10.12
CA LYS A 202 -11.46 -24.28 -10.04
C LYS A 202 -10.37 -23.81 -9.07
N MET A 203 -9.94 -24.71 -8.21
CA MET A 203 -8.97 -24.41 -7.16
C MET A 203 -7.69 -25.21 -7.42
N ASP A 204 -6.58 -24.48 -7.47
CA ASP A 204 -5.25 -25.06 -7.53
C ASP A 204 -4.71 -25.22 -6.09
N PRO A 205 -3.93 -26.27 -5.79
CA PRO A 205 -3.37 -26.49 -4.46
C PRO A 205 -2.36 -25.43 -4.04
N ALA A 206 -2.29 -25.11 -2.75
CA ALA A 206 -1.40 -24.07 -2.23
C ALA A 206 0.09 -24.32 -2.53
N GLU A 207 0.52 -25.59 -2.50
CA GLU A 207 1.90 -26.01 -2.78
C GLU A 207 2.31 -25.68 -4.22
N ASN A 208 1.48 -26.04 -5.19
CA ASN A 208 1.71 -25.74 -6.60
C ASN A 208 1.79 -24.23 -6.83
N ILE A 209 0.88 -23.47 -6.22
CA ILE A 209 0.85 -22.00 -6.36
C ILE A 209 2.14 -21.38 -5.82
N LEU A 210 2.63 -21.84 -4.65
CA LEU A 210 3.85 -21.30 -4.07
C LEU A 210 5.08 -21.66 -4.91
N GLN A 211 5.20 -22.93 -5.31
CA GLN A 211 6.33 -23.40 -6.13
C GLN A 211 6.42 -22.60 -7.44
N GLU A 212 5.31 -22.48 -8.16
CA GLU A 212 5.25 -21.70 -9.39
C GLU A 212 5.47 -20.19 -9.15
N SER A 213 5.01 -19.65 -8.02
CA SER A 213 5.25 -18.24 -7.64
C SER A 213 6.75 -17.97 -7.49
N ILE A 214 7.45 -18.80 -6.73
CA ILE A 214 8.89 -18.68 -6.49
C ILE A 214 9.65 -18.83 -7.80
N GLU A 215 9.35 -19.86 -8.59
CA GLU A 215 10.03 -20.12 -9.86
C GLU A 215 9.85 -18.94 -10.84
N LYS A 216 8.62 -18.46 -11.03
CA LYS A 216 8.35 -17.32 -11.92
C LYS A 216 8.97 -16.03 -11.39
N HIS A 217 9.02 -15.81 -10.08
CA HIS A 217 9.73 -14.68 -9.48
C HIS A 217 11.23 -14.75 -9.77
N GLN A 218 11.87 -15.88 -9.49
CA GLN A 218 13.29 -16.10 -9.78
C GLN A 218 13.61 -15.94 -11.26
N ASN A 219 12.76 -16.45 -12.15
CA ASN A 219 12.91 -16.27 -13.60
C ASN A 219 12.85 -14.78 -13.99
N MET A 220 11.96 -13.99 -13.39
CA MET A 220 11.94 -12.54 -13.61
C MET A 220 13.20 -11.85 -13.07
N ILE A 221 13.75 -12.29 -11.92
CA ILE A 221 15.03 -11.76 -11.41
C ILE A 221 16.19 -12.14 -12.34
N ARG A 222 16.23 -13.37 -12.86
CA ARG A 222 17.27 -13.83 -13.80
C ARG A 222 17.38 -12.95 -15.05
N GLN A 223 16.26 -12.38 -15.51
CA GLN A 223 16.23 -11.44 -16.64
C GLN A 223 16.98 -10.13 -16.37
N PHE A 224 17.29 -9.81 -15.10
CA PHE A 224 18.11 -8.64 -14.73
C PHE A 224 19.62 -8.91 -14.77
N ARG A 225 20.04 -10.14 -15.09
CA ARG A 225 21.47 -10.46 -15.25
C ARG A 225 22.07 -9.62 -16.38
N GLY A 226 23.13 -8.87 -16.06
CA GLY A 226 23.82 -8.01 -17.03
C GLY A 226 23.09 -6.72 -17.40
N VAL A 227 21.93 -6.43 -16.80
CA VAL A 227 21.22 -5.17 -17.03
C VAL A 227 22.02 -4.00 -16.39
N PRO A 228 22.25 -2.89 -17.11
CA PRO A 228 23.02 -1.76 -16.59
C PRO A 228 22.53 -1.24 -15.23
N GLY A 229 23.50 -1.05 -14.32
CA GLY A 229 23.29 -0.53 -12.98
C GLY A 229 22.79 -1.56 -11.97
N VAL A 230 22.47 -2.80 -12.35
CA VAL A 230 22.15 -3.86 -11.38
C VAL A 230 23.41 -4.22 -10.59
N LYS A 231 23.30 -4.20 -9.25
CA LYS A 231 24.39 -4.58 -8.34
C LYS A 231 24.48 -6.11 -8.27
N ALA A 232 25.69 -6.66 -8.40
CA ALA A 232 25.90 -8.11 -8.38
C ALA A 232 25.41 -8.75 -7.07
N GLU A 233 25.74 -8.16 -5.93
CA GLU A 233 25.28 -8.60 -4.61
C GLU A 233 23.73 -8.65 -4.50
N ARG A 234 23.05 -7.58 -4.95
CA ARG A 234 21.58 -7.49 -4.92
C ARG A 234 20.92 -8.47 -5.89
N TYR A 235 21.56 -8.75 -7.01
CA TYR A 235 21.09 -9.76 -7.96
C TYR A 235 21.14 -11.17 -7.34
N GLU A 236 22.26 -11.54 -6.72
CA GLU A 236 22.39 -12.84 -6.07
C GLU A 236 21.42 -12.98 -4.89
N GLU A 237 21.30 -11.95 -4.05
CA GLU A 237 20.32 -11.89 -2.95
C GLU A 237 18.88 -12.02 -3.45
N GLY A 238 18.54 -11.37 -4.58
CA GLY A 238 17.20 -11.35 -5.14
C GLY A 238 16.73 -12.68 -5.72
N LEU A 239 17.65 -13.63 -5.99
CA LEU A 239 17.28 -14.99 -6.37
C LEU A 239 16.70 -15.80 -5.19
N GLU A 240 16.98 -15.37 -3.95
CA GLU A 240 16.43 -15.95 -2.74
C GLU A 240 15.30 -15.07 -2.19
N VAL A 241 14.05 -15.51 -2.39
CA VAL A 241 12.87 -14.83 -1.84
C VAL A 241 12.90 -14.91 -0.32
N LYS A 242 12.79 -13.77 0.35
CA LYS A 242 12.67 -13.68 1.83
C LYS A 242 11.33 -13.14 2.29
N HIS A 243 10.64 -12.40 1.42
CA HIS A 243 9.36 -11.76 1.76
C HIS A 243 8.32 -12.09 0.71
N CYS A 244 7.09 -12.37 1.15
CA CYS A 244 5.94 -12.56 0.27
C CYS A 244 4.87 -11.51 0.58
N ALA A 245 4.66 -10.59 -0.37
CA ALA A 245 3.57 -9.64 -0.35
C ALA A 245 2.35 -10.25 -1.04
N LEU A 246 1.39 -10.69 -0.22
CA LEU A 246 0.06 -11.13 -0.66
C LEU A 246 -0.82 -9.89 -0.85
N SER A 247 -0.51 -9.11 -1.89
CA SER A 247 -1.13 -7.81 -2.13
C SER A 247 -1.18 -7.42 -3.62
N LEU A 248 -0.92 -8.36 -4.53
CA LEU A 248 -0.77 -8.04 -5.94
C LEU A 248 -2.08 -7.55 -6.58
N VAL A 249 -3.17 -8.30 -6.36
CA VAL A 249 -4.53 -8.00 -6.80
C VAL A 249 -5.50 -9.01 -6.19
N GLY A 250 -6.78 -8.68 -6.25
CA GLY A 250 -7.85 -9.53 -5.74
C GLY A 250 -7.87 -9.48 -4.22
N GLU A 251 -8.43 -10.52 -3.62
CA GLU A 251 -8.57 -10.66 -2.19
C GLU A 251 -7.94 -12.00 -1.76
N PRO A 252 -6.68 -12.00 -1.29
CA PRO A 252 -5.95 -13.21 -0.92
C PRO A 252 -6.66 -14.05 0.14
N ILE A 253 -7.34 -13.41 1.09
CA ILE A 253 -8.00 -14.10 2.21
C ILE A 253 -9.22 -14.94 1.76
N MET A 254 -9.72 -14.70 0.55
CA MET A 254 -10.80 -15.48 -0.07
C MET A 254 -10.34 -16.87 -0.51
N TYR A 255 -9.03 -17.10 -0.66
CA TYR A 255 -8.50 -18.39 -1.09
C TYR A 255 -8.73 -19.45 0.00
N PRO A 256 -9.43 -20.56 -0.29
CA PRO A 256 -9.82 -21.54 0.74
C PRO A 256 -8.65 -22.17 1.49
N GLU A 257 -7.47 -22.29 0.86
CA GLU A 257 -6.26 -22.84 1.48
C GLU A 257 -5.26 -21.75 1.94
N ILE A 258 -5.73 -20.53 2.24
CA ILE A 258 -4.84 -19.42 2.62
C ILE A 258 -3.94 -19.75 3.82
N ASN A 259 -4.44 -20.45 4.83
CA ASN A 259 -3.63 -20.89 5.98
C ASN A 259 -2.57 -21.92 5.57
N ALA A 260 -2.89 -22.85 4.65
CA ALA A 260 -1.89 -23.78 4.14
C ALA A 260 -0.80 -23.05 3.34
N PHE A 261 -1.19 -22.06 2.53
CA PHE A 261 -0.25 -21.20 1.81
C PHE A 261 0.68 -20.43 2.77
N ILE A 262 0.15 -19.88 3.86
CA ILE A 262 0.93 -19.18 4.89
C ILE A 262 1.94 -20.13 5.56
N ARG A 263 1.51 -21.32 5.98
CA ARG A 263 2.43 -22.32 6.57
C ARG A 263 3.54 -22.71 5.61
N LEU A 264 3.20 -22.92 4.33
CA LEU A 264 4.21 -23.22 3.31
C LEU A 264 5.24 -22.09 3.18
N LEU A 265 4.81 -20.83 3.14
CA LEU A 265 5.74 -19.69 3.13
C LEU A 265 6.71 -19.74 4.32
N HIS A 266 6.20 -19.96 5.53
CA HIS A 266 7.02 -19.98 6.75
C HIS A 266 7.97 -21.19 6.82
N ARG A 267 7.55 -22.37 6.34
CA ARG A 267 8.45 -23.53 6.18
C ARG A 267 9.59 -23.26 5.21
N HIS A 268 9.36 -22.43 4.20
CA HIS A 268 10.40 -21.92 3.30
C HIS A 268 11.18 -20.71 3.87
N ARG A 269 10.94 -20.33 5.14
CA ARG A 269 11.51 -19.15 5.80
C ARG A 269 11.22 -17.83 5.08
N ILE A 270 10.06 -17.74 4.42
CA ILE A 270 9.57 -16.54 3.73
C ILE A 270 8.57 -15.84 4.65
N SER A 271 8.83 -14.60 5.04
CA SER A 271 7.88 -13.80 5.85
C SER A 271 6.64 -13.43 5.02
N SER A 272 5.46 -13.38 5.65
CA SER A 272 4.17 -13.19 4.98
C SER A 272 3.53 -11.83 5.33
N PHE A 273 3.17 -11.07 4.31
CA PHE A 273 2.49 -9.78 4.43
C PHE A 273 1.15 -9.86 3.68
N LEU A 274 0.06 -10.04 4.42
CA LEU A 274 -1.28 -10.21 3.84
C LEU A 274 -2.07 -8.92 3.88
N VAL A 275 -2.61 -8.50 2.74
CA VAL A 275 -3.48 -7.32 2.63
C VAL A 275 -4.90 -7.77 2.30
N THR A 276 -5.87 -7.29 3.07
CA THR A 276 -7.30 -7.52 2.86
C THR A 276 -8.10 -6.21 2.79
N ASN A 277 -9.25 -6.26 2.14
CA ASN A 277 -10.22 -5.15 2.01
C ASN A 277 -11.25 -5.05 3.15
N ALA A 278 -11.09 -5.87 4.21
CA ALA A 278 -11.99 -5.88 5.38
C ALA A 278 -13.46 -6.22 5.05
N GLN A 279 -13.71 -7.22 4.20
CA GLN A 279 -15.06 -7.75 3.96
C GLN A 279 -15.28 -9.18 4.49
N PHE A 280 -14.23 -9.79 5.04
CA PHE A 280 -14.13 -11.20 5.41
C PHE A 280 -13.73 -11.36 6.90
N PRO A 281 -14.57 -10.90 7.85
CA PRO A 281 -14.20 -10.88 9.26
C PRO A 281 -13.94 -12.27 9.85
N GLU A 282 -14.69 -13.30 9.43
CA GLU A 282 -14.49 -14.67 9.92
C GLU A 282 -13.17 -15.26 9.43
N GLU A 283 -12.83 -15.00 8.17
CA GLU A 283 -11.56 -15.42 7.59
C GLU A 283 -10.39 -14.69 8.26
N ILE A 284 -10.55 -13.41 8.62
CA ILE A 284 -9.57 -12.69 9.45
C ILE A 284 -9.41 -13.40 10.79
N ARG A 285 -10.49 -13.73 11.52
CA ARG A 285 -10.38 -14.42 12.82
C ARG A 285 -9.70 -15.79 12.70
N ASN A 286 -10.05 -16.56 11.67
CA ASN A 286 -9.51 -17.89 11.41
C ASN A 286 -8.11 -17.89 10.78
N LEU A 287 -7.59 -16.73 10.37
CA LEU A 287 -6.26 -16.61 9.79
C LEU A 287 -5.18 -17.02 10.80
N GLU A 288 -4.32 -17.96 10.41
CA GLU A 288 -3.14 -18.34 11.17
C GLU A 288 -2.12 -17.17 11.24
N PRO A 289 -1.18 -17.19 12.19
CA PRO A 289 -0.21 -16.11 12.36
C PRO A 289 0.52 -15.78 11.06
N VAL A 290 0.41 -14.54 10.59
CA VAL A 290 1.25 -13.97 9.52
C VAL A 290 2.34 -13.09 10.12
N THR A 291 3.36 -12.72 9.34
CA THR A 291 4.37 -11.76 9.81
C THR A 291 3.77 -10.38 10.04
N GLN A 292 2.90 -9.92 9.14
CA GLN A 292 2.16 -8.67 9.32
C GLN A 292 0.85 -8.69 8.50
N LEU A 293 -0.27 -8.37 9.16
CA LEU A 293 -1.61 -8.35 8.58
C LEU A 293 -2.08 -6.92 8.35
N TYR A 294 -2.56 -6.65 7.14
CA TYR A 294 -2.99 -5.33 6.69
C TYR A 294 -4.47 -5.31 6.38
N VAL A 295 -5.15 -4.27 6.84
CA VAL A 295 -6.44 -3.85 6.32
C VAL A 295 -6.27 -2.55 5.54
N SER A 296 -6.79 -2.52 4.31
CA SER A 296 -6.92 -1.26 3.58
C SER A 296 -8.16 -0.52 4.09
N VAL A 297 -7.96 0.69 4.60
CA VAL A 297 -9.04 1.55 5.10
C VAL A 297 -9.07 2.79 4.21
N ASP A 298 -9.75 2.64 3.07
CA ASP A 298 -9.76 3.65 2.01
C ASP A 298 -10.85 4.72 2.21
N ALA A 299 -11.68 4.57 3.24
CA ALA A 299 -12.76 5.48 3.58
C ALA A 299 -13.11 5.42 5.07
N SER A 300 -13.43 6.58 5.67
CA SER A 300 -13.74 6.68 7.10
C SER A 300 -15.23 6.57 7.46
N THR A 301 -16.15 6.62 6.49
CA THR A 301 -17.59 6.53 6.73
C THR A 301 -18.27 5.51 5.82
N LYS A 302 -19.47 5.05 6.21
CA LYS A 302 -20.27 4.11 5.40
C LYS A 302 -20.51 4.60 3.97
N ASP A 303 -20.82 5.89 3.83
CA ASP A 303 -21.16 6.46 2.53
C ASP A 303 -19.92 6.66 1.65
N SER A 304 -18.80 7.11 2.23
CA SER A 304 -17.54 7.19 1.48
C SER A 304 -17.03 5.81 1.09
N LEU A 305 -17.11 4.81 1.98
CA LEU A 305 -16.73 3.42 1.66
C LEU A 305 -17.58 2.87 0.52
N LYS A 306 -18.90 3.09 0.53
CA LYS A 306 -19.77 2.64 -0.56
C LYS A 306 -19.41 3.28 -1.91
N LYS A 307 -19.07 4.57 -1.90
CA LYS A 307 -18.71 5.33 -3.12
C LYS A 307 -17.34 4.91 -3.66
N ILE A 308 -16.36 4.77 -2.76
CA ILE A 308 -14.97 4.52 -3.07
C ILE A 308 -14.76 3.04 -3.34
N ASP A 309 -15.07 2.15 -2.40
CA ASP A 309 -14.75 0.72 -2.51
C ASP A 309 -15.74 -0.08 -3.34
N ARG A 310 -16.97 0.41 -3.46
CA ARG A 310 -18.07 -0.26 -4.18
C ARG A 310 -18.15 -1.76 -3.81
N PRO A 311 -18.29 -2.08 -2.52
CA PRO A 311 -18.34 -3.46 -2.05
C PRO A 311 -19.56 -4.20 -2.60
N LEU A 312 -19.41 -5.51 -2.83
CA LEU A 312 -20.49 -6.37 -3.32
C LEU A 312 -21.45 -6.81 -2.22
N PHE A 313 -20.99 -6.90 -0.98
CA PHE A 313 -21.81 -7.27 0.16
C PHE A 313 -22.85 -6.19 0.48
N LYS A 314 -24.08 -6.59 0.81
CA LYS A 314 -25.13 -5.64 1.24
C LYS A 314 -24.87 -5.09 2.64
N ASP A 315 -24.28 -5.93 3.49
CA ASP A 315 -23.86 -5.70 4.87
C ASP A 315 -22.37 -5.27 4.97
N PHE A 316 -21.84 -4.65 3.91
CA PHE A 316 -20.42 -4.28 3.80
C PHE A 316 -19.88 -3.44 4.97
N TRP A 317 -20.70 -2.56 5.55
CA TRP A 317 -20.26 -1.66 6.63
C TRP A 317 -20.14 -2.39 7.98
N PRO A 318 -21.15 -3.14 8.45
CA PRO A 318 -20.95 -4.06 9.58
C PRO A 318 -19.75 -4.98 9.41
N ARG A 319 -19.59 -5.61 8.24
CA ARG A 319 -18.43 -6.48 7.93
C ARG A 319 -17.10 -5.76 8.04
N PHE A 320 -17.05 -4.52 7.56
CA PHE A 320 -15.87 -3.66 7.68
C PHE A 320 -15.52 -3.41 9.14
N LEU A 321 -16.48 -2.95 9.96
CA LEU A 321 -16.25 -2.73 11.39
C LEU A 321 -15.88 -4.01 12.14
N ASP A 322 -16.48 -5.15 11.79
CA ASP A 322 -16.15 -6.45 12.39
C ASP A 322 -14.76 -6.94 11.98
N SER A 323 -14.32 -6.63 10.76
CA SER A 323 -12.97 -6.93 10.29
C SER A 323 -11.92 -6.10 11.03
N LEU A 324 -12.24 -4.83 11.34
CA LEU A 324 -11.39 -3.96 12.17
C LEU A 324 -11.27 -4.52 13.59
N ARG A 325 -12.38 -4.97 14.19
CA ARG A 325 -12.37 -5.64 15.51
C ARG A 325 -11.57 -6.95 15.48
N ALA A 326 -11.82 -7.80 14.48
CA ALA A 326 -11.10 -9.06 14.29
C ALA A 326 -9.59 -8.84 14.09
N LEU A 327 -9.19 -7.72 13.47
CA LEU A 327 -7.79 -7.33 13.37
C LEU A 327 -7.21 -7.01 14.75
N GLY A 328 -7.89 -6.22 15.57
CA GLY A 328 -7.46 -5.88 16.94
C GLY A 328 -7.35 -7.08 17.89
N GLU A 329 -8.05 -8.18 17.59
CA GLU A 329 -7.94 -9.44 18.34
C GLU A 329 -6.67 -10.25 17.99
N LYS A 330 -5.96 -9.89 16.91
CA LYS A 330 -4.72 -10.57 16.52
C LYS A 330 -3.57 -10.22 17.45
N ARG A 331 -2.71 -11.21 17.68
CA ARG A 331 -1.47 -11.03 18.46
C ARG A 331 -0.29 -10.62 17.57
N GLN A 332 -0.36 -10.94 16.28
CA GLN A 332 0.66 -10.62 15.29
C GLN A 332 0.57 -9.14 14.91
N ARG A 333 1.56 -8.66 14.13
CA ARG A 333 1.61 -7.26 13.70
C ARG A 333 0.41 -6.90 12.84
N THR A 334 -0.29 -5.83 13.20
CA THR A 334 -1.49 -5.35 12.48
C THR A 334 -1.30 -3.94 11.93
N VAL A 335 -1.82 -3.70 10.73
CA VAL A 335 -1.63 -2.42 10.03
C VAL A 335 -2.92 -1.94 9.42
N TYR A 336 -3.27 -0.69 9.67
CA TYR A 336 -4.20 0.04 8.82
C TYR A 336 -3.43 0.78 7.76
N ARG A 337 -3.80 0.59 6.48
CA ARG A 337 -3.25 1.37 5.38
C ARG A 337 -4.31 2.35 4.88
N LEU A 338 -4.08 3.63 5.13
CA LEU A 338 -4.93 4.73 4.70
C LEU A 338 -4.39 5.32 3.39
N THR A 339 -5.26 5.46 2.40
CA THR A 339 -4.95 6.16 1.15
C THR A 339 -5.47 7.59 1.23
N LEU A 340 -4.57 8.57 1.41
CA LEU A 340 -4.94 9.98 1.54
C LEU A 340 -5.11 10.63 0.17
N VAL A 341 -6.31 11.16 -0.08
CA VAL A 341 -6.63 12.02 -1.24
C VAL A 341 -6.69 13.47 -0.75
N LYS A 342 -6.25 14.42 -1.58
CA LYS A 342 -6.29 15.85 -1.24
C LYS A 342 -7.74 16.32 -0.98
N ALA A 343 -7.88 17.33 -0.11
CA ALA A 343 -9.14 17.96 0.34
C ALA A 343 -9.95 17.17 1.38
N TRP A 344 -9.27 16.61 2.38
CA TRP A 344 -9.93 16.07 3.57
C TRP A 344 -10.50 17.20 4.44
N ASN A 345 -11.51 16.87 5.23
CA ASN A 345 -12.08 17.76 6.22
C ASN A 345 -11.92 17.20 7.66
N VAL A 346 -12.29 18.01 8.65
CA VAL A 346 -12.17 17.64 10.08
C VAL A 346 -13.08 16.45 10.42
N GLU A 347 -14.26 16.36 9.83
CA GLU A 347 -15.21 15.26 10.05
C GLU A 347 -14.63 13.91 9.61
N GLU A 348 -13.97 13.87 8.45
CA GLU A 348 -13.31 12.66 7.95
C GLU A 348 -12.15 12.22 8.85
N MET A 349 -11.40 13.18 9.39
CA MET A 349 -10.28 12.91 10.30
C MET A 349 -10.76 12.32 11.64
N MET A 350 -11.82 12.88 12.22
CA MET A 350 -12.45 12.34 13.43
C MET A 350 -12.97 10.92 13.17
N ALA A 351 -13.61 10.69 12.02
CA ALA A 351 -14.09 9.36 11.66
C ALA A 351 -12.94 8.34 11.49
N TYR A 352 -11.79 8.73 10.92
CA TYR A 352 -10.61 7.85 10.91
C TYR A 352 -10.11 7.55 12.34
N ALA A 353 -10.04 8.55 13.21
CA ALA A 353 -9.64 8.36 14.60
C ALA A 353 -10.57 7.39 15.35
N GLU A 354 -11.89 7.45 15.11
CA GLU A 354 -12.86 6.48 15.64
C GLU A 354 -12.60 5.05 15.15
N LEU A 355 -12.34 4.86 13.84
CA LEU A 355 -12.03 3.54 13.28
C LEU A 355 -10.71 2.97 13.81
N ILE A 356 -9.70 3.83 14.00
CA ILE A 356 -8.41 3.45 14.61
C ILE A 356 -8.63 3.06 16.07
N THR A 357 -9.42 3.83 16.82
CA THR A 357 -9.75 3.52 18.22
C THR A 357 -10.51 2.20 18.33
N LEU A 358 -11.35 1.87 17.34
CA LEU A 358 -12.13 0.64 17.32
C LEU A 358 -11.27 -0.63 17.23
N GLY A 359 -10.27 -0.66 16.34
CA GLY A 359 -9.46 -1.87 16.09
C GLY A 359 -8.04 -1.82 16.61
N GLN A 360 -7.58 -0.66 17.10
CA GLN A 360 -6.25 -0.45 17.71
C GLN A 360 -5.09 -1.17 16.99
N PRO A 361 -4.88 -0.92 15.68
CA PRO A 361 -3.81 -1.58 14.94
C PRO A 361 -2.44 -1.21 15.51
N ASP A 362 -1.44 -2.06 15.32
CA ASP A 362 -0.06 -1.73 15.75
C ASP A 362 0.51 -0.53 15.01
N PHE A 363 0.15 -0.40 13.72
CA PHE A 363 0.65 0.62 12.83
C PHE A 363 -0.45 1.21 11.96
N ILE A 364 -0.30 2.48 11.62
CA ILE A 364 -1.12 3.17 10.63
C ILE A 364 -0.20 3.75 9.57
N GLU A 365 -0.26 3.18 8.37
CA GLU A 365 0.41 3.70 7.19
C GLU A 365 -0.49 4.73 6.53
N VAL A 366 -0.06 5.98 6.48
CA VAL A 366 -0.77 7.02 5.73
C VAL A 366 0.00 7.31 4.47
N LYS A 367 -0.59 6.99 3.32
CA LYS A 367 0.05 7.12 2.02
C LYS A 367 -0.73 8.06 1.13
N GLY A 368 -0.06 9.07 0.57
CA GLY A 368 -0.65 9.93 -0.44
C GLY A 368 -1.03 9.13 -1.69
N VAL A 369 -2.23 9.37 -2.22
CA VAL A 369 -2.70 8.73 -3.45
C VAL A 369 -1.72 9.00 -4.58
N THR A 370 -1.39 7.95 -5.34
CA THR A 370 -0.58 8.08 -6.56
C THR A 370 -1.52 8.07 -7.76
N TYR A 371 -1.33 9.01 -8.67
CA TYR A 371 -2.10 9.06 -9.91
C TYR A 371 -1.68 7.93 -10.86
N CYS A 372 -2.64 7.09 -11.27
CA CYS A 372 -2.41 5.92 -12.11
C CYS A 372 -2.85 6.12 -13.57
N GLY A 373 -3.09 7.36 -14.00
CA GLY A 373 -3.59 7.69 -15.34
C GLY A 373 -5.11 7.93 -15.38
N GLU A 374 -5.59 8.40 -16.53
CA GLU A 374 -7.02 8.65 -16.76
C GLU A 374 -7.75 7.32 -16.96
N SER A 375 -8.86 7.13 -16.24
CA SER A 375 -9.79 6.05 -16.54
C SER A 375 -11.19 6.61 -16.52
N ALA A 376 -12.05 6.15 -17.44
CA ALA A 376 -13.45 6.59 -17.51
C ALA A 376 -14.25 6.35 -16.21
N ALA A 377 -13.71 5.55 -15.28
CA ALA A 377 -14.32 5.20 -14.01
C ALA A 377 -13.76 5.96 -12.79
N SER A 378 -12.66 6.72 -12.94
CA SER A 378 -12.03 7.46 -11.85
C SER A 378 -12.07 8.96 -12.12
N SER A 379 -12.57 9.72 -11.14
CA SER A 379 -12.55 11.18 -11.15
C SER A 379 -11.26 11.76 -10.55
N LEU A 380 -10.29 10.91 -10.20
CA LEU A 380 -9.01 11.35 -9.64
C LEU A 380 -8.18 12.02 -10.73
N THR A 381 -7.60 13.17 -10.40
CA THR A 381 -6.66 13.92 -11.25
C THR A 381 -5.36 14.15 -10.48
N MET A 382 -4.34 14.69 -11.15
CA MET A 382 -3.11 15.11 -10.48
C MET A 382 -3.35 16.14 -9.37
N ALA A 383 -4.40 16.95 -9.45
CA ALA A 383 -4.76 17.91 -8.40
C ALA A 383 -5.18 17.22 -7.09
N ASN A 384 -5.55 15.94 -7.14
CA ASN A 384 -5.94 15.16 -5.97
C ASN A 384 -4.76 14.49 -5.25
N VAL A 385 -3.55 14.53 -5.84
CA VAL A 385 -2.33 13.98 -5.24
C VAL A 385 -1.79 14.97 -4.20
N PRO A 386 -1.71 14.61 -2.90
CA PRO A 386 -1.18 15.51 -1.89
C PRO A 386 0.35 15.60 -1.99
N TRP A 387 0.90 16.77 -1.69
CA TRP A 387 2.33 16.94 -1.46
C TRP A 387 2.75 16.28 -0.15
N HIS A 388 4.04 15.97 0.00
CA HIS A 388 4.53 15.32 1.22
C HIS A 388 4.23 16.11 2.49
N GLN A 389 4.43 17.43 2.46
CA GLN A 389 4.11 18.31 3.58
C GLN A 389 2.60 18.32 3.92
N GLU A 390 1.73 18.11 2.93
CA GLU A 390 0.28 18.00 3.17
C GLU A 390 -0.03 16.68 3.88
N VAL A 391 0.66 15.57 3.53
CA VAL A 391 0.53 14.29 4.25
C VAL A 391 1.08 14.41 5.67
N VAL A 392 2.24 15.04 5.87
CA VAL A 392 2.82 15.30 7.20
C VAL A 392 1.83 16.06 8.08
N ALA A 393 1.23 17.15 7.57
CA ALA A 393 0.26 17.94 8.31
C ALA A 393 -1.02 17.16 8.68
N PHE A 394 -1.49 16.29 7.80
CA PHE A 394 -2.60 15.38 8.10
C PHE A 394 -2.25 14.39 9.21
N VAL A 395 -1.09 13.74 9.08
CA VAL A 395 -0.64 12.70 10.02
C VAL A 395 -0.39 13.27 11.40
N GLN A 396 0.16 14.49 11.51
CA GLN A 396 0.36 15.15 12.79
C GLN A 396 -0.99 15.40 13.49
N GLN A 397 -1.97 15.97 12.78
CA GLN A 397 -3.30 16.21 13.35
C GLN A 397 -4.01 14.90 13.74
N LEU A 398 -3.87 13.84 12.94
CA LEU A 398 -4.43 12.53 13.26
C LEU A 398 -3.76 11.91 14.50
N ALA A 399 -2.43 11.99 14.59
CA ALA A 399 -1.68 11.49 15.75
C ALA A 399 -2.04 12.25 17.04
N ASP A 400 -2.25 13.57 16.97
CA ASP A 400 -2.68 14.39 18.12
C ASP A 400 -4.05 13.95 18.68
N MET A 401 -4.89 13.29 17.86
CA MET A 401 -6.19 12.72 18.28
C MET A 401 -6.08 11.31 18.88
N LEU A 402 -4.89 10.69 18.86
CA LEU A 402 -4.68 9.28 19.19
C LEU A 402 -3.67 9.13 20.33
N PRO A 403 -4.10 9.15 21.61
CA PRO A 403 -3.20 9.22 22.77
C PRO A 403 -2.16 8.09 22.91
N GLN A 404 -2.37 6.94 22.25
CA GLN A 404 -1.48 5.77 22.31
C GLN A 404 -0.61 5.62 21.06
N TYR A 405 -0.60 6.63 20.19
CA TYR A 405 0.03 6.58 18.88
C TYR A 405 0.89 7.81 18.66
N GLU A 406 2.03 7.61 18.02
CA GLU A 406 2.94 8.69 17.66
C GLU A 406 3.54 8.41 16.27
N ILE A 407 4.05 9.46 15.60
CA ILE A 407 4.73 9.32 14.32
C ILE A 407 6.10 8.69 14.55
N ALA A 408 6.35 7.54 13.93
CA ALA A 408 7.61 6.81 14.06
C ALA A 408 8.55 7.06 12.87
N CYS A 409 8.03 6.97 11.64
CA CYS A 409 8.83 7.01 10.42
C CYS A 409 8.18 7.85 9.33
N GLU A 410 8.98 8.30 8.37
CA GLU A 410 8.52 8.83 7.08
C GLU A 410 9.32 8.23 5.94
N HIS A 411 8.72 8.18 4.75
CA HIS A 411 9.43 7.91 3.50
C HIS A 411 8.93 8.89 2.44
N GLU A 412 9.62 10.02 2.30
CA GLU A 412 9.25 11.13 1.42
C GLU A 412 9.02 10.63 -0.02
N HIS A 413 9.92 9.77 -0.53
CA HIS A 413 9.90 9.31 -1.91
C HIS A 413 8.63 8.51 -2.25
N SER A 414 8.04 7.80 -1.28
CA SER A 414 6.73 7.14 -1.47
C SER A 414 5.55 7.97 -0.98
N ASN A 415 5.79 9.19 -0.51
CA ASN A 415 4.82 10.07 0.14
C ASN A 415 4.02 9.34 1.22
N CYS A 416 4.73 8.73 2.16
CA CYS A 416 4.13 7.87 3.17
C CYS A 416 4.73 8.14 4.55
N LEU A 417 3.89 8.14 5.58
CA LEU A 417 4.29 8.21 6.98
C LEU A 417 3.75 7.02 7.75
N LEU A 418 4.45 6.67 8.83
CA LEU A 418 4.09 5.61 9.77
C LEU A 418 3.75 6.23 11.11
N ILE A 419 2.51 6.08 11.53
CA ILE A 419 2.13 6.21 12.94
C ILE A 419 2.25 4.82 13.57
N ALA A 420 2.89 4.72 14.73
CA ALA A 420 3.05 3.48 15.47
C ALA A 420 2.42 3.61 16.87
N HIS A 421 1.87 2.51 17.36
CA HIS A 421 1.47 2.43 18.76
C HIS A 421 2.69 2.54 19.67
N THR A 422 2.59 3.32 20.75
CA THR A 422 3.67 3.57 21.72
C THR A 422 4.23 2.33 22.39
N LYS A 423 3.59 1.16 22.32
CA LYS A 423 4.18 -0.12 22.76
C LYS A 423 5.42 -0.53 21.97
N PHE A 424 5.62 0.02 20.77
CA PHE A 424 6.85 -0.14 19.98
C PHE A 424 7.90 0.94 20.29
N LYS A 425 7.68 1.78 21.30
CA LYS A 425 8.63 2.79 21.77
C LYS A 425 9.26 2.35 23.09
N VAL A 426 10.34 1.57 23.00
CA VAL A 426 11.04 1.00 24.15
C VAL A 426 12.16 1.94 24.56
N ASP A 427 12.17 2.37 25.83
CA ASP A 427 13.16 3.31 26.40
C ASP A 427 13.33 4.61 25.58
N GLY A 428 12.22 5.08 24.98
CA GLY A 428 12.20 6.29 24.15
C GLY A 428 12.64 6.07 22.70
N GLU A 429 13.04 4.86 22.32
CA GLU A 429 13.47 4.51 20.97
C GLU A 429 12.41 3.70 20.22
N TRP A 430 12.31 3.88 18.90
CA TRP A 430 11.35 3.13 18.08
C TRP A 430 11.89 1.75 17.69
N TRP A 431 11.02 0.74 17.77
CA TRP A 431 11.25 -0.67 17.42
C TRP A 431 10.23 -1.14 16.39
N THR A 432 10.13 -0.41 15.29
CA THR A 432 9.20 -0.72 14.20
C THR A 432 9.74 -1.76 13.24
N TRP A 433 11.04 -2.02 13.21
CA TRP A 433 11.61 -3.05 12.35
C TRP A 433 11.23 -4.45 12.84
N ILE A 434 11.32 -5.43 11.94
CA ILE A 434 10.95 -6.81 12.21
C ILE A 434 12.24 -7.61 12.34
N ASP A 435 12.39 -8.33 13.46
CA ASP A 435 13.37 -9.39 13.56
C ASP A 435 12.83 -10.62 12.84
N TYR A 436 13.18 -10.75 11.55
CA TYR A 436 12.69 -11.82 10.70
C TYR A 436 13.17 -13.19 11.18
N GLU A 437 14.39 -13.31 11.67
CA GLU A 437 14.91 -14.59 12.16
C GLU A 437 14.14 -15.04 13.39
N ARG A 438 13.92 -14.11 14.34
CA ARG A 438 13.11 -14.36 15.53
C ARG A 438 11.67 -14.72 15.19
N PHE A 439 11.05 -14.05 14.21
CA PHE A 439 9.72 -14.42 13.73
C PHE A 439 9.69 -15.87 13.21
N GLN A 440 10.69 -16.28 12.41
CA GLN A 440 10.75 -17.64 11.88
C GLN A 440 10.91 -18.70 12.99
N GLU A 441 11.65 -18.40 14.06
CA GLU A 441 11.73 -19.30 15.23
C GLU A 441 10.38 -19.43 15.93
N LEU A 442 9.72 -18.29 16.19
CA LEU A 442 8.46 -18.25 16.93
C LEU A 442 7.32 -18.97 16.18
N VAL A 443 7.26 -18.82 14.85
CA VAL A 443 6.22 -19.47 14.05
C VAL A 443 6.41 -20.98 13.96
N VAL A 444 7.66 -21.47 13.90
CA VAL A 444 7.94 -22.92 13.98
C VAL A 444 7.50 -23.48 15.33
N VAL A 445 7.87 -22.82 16.43
CA VAL A 445 7.45 -23.24 17.78
C VAL A 445 5.92 -23.22 17.93
N HIS A 446 5.26 -22.23 17.34
CA HIS A 446 3.80 -22.14 17.31
C HIS A 446 3.18 -23.34 16.57
N GLU A 447 3.66 -23.64 15.36
CA GLU A 447 3.17 -24.73 14.52
C GLU A 447 3.40 -26.10 15.20
N GLU A 448 4.62 -26.38 15.67
CA GLU A 448 4.97 -27.65 16.33
C GLU A 448 4.17 -27.89 17.62
N SER A 449 3.78 -26.82 18.32
CA SER A 449 2.95 -26.92 19.52
C SER A 449 1.45 -27.05 19.24
N GLY A 450 1.02 -27.11 17.97
CA GLY A 450 -0.40 -27.08 17.61
C GLY A 450 -1.10 -25.81 18.06
N GLY A 451 -0.38 -24.69 18.11
CA GLY A 451 -0.89 -23.38 18.52
C GLY A 451 -0.92 -23.11 20.03
N GLN A 452 -0.44 -24.04 20.87
CA GLN A 452 -0.40 -23.86 22.33
C GLN A 452 0.61 -22.81 22.76
N ARG A 453 1.79 -22.79 22.13
CA ARG A 453 2.78 -21.72 22.32
C ARG A 453 2.42 -20.59 21.36
N THR A 454 2.13 -19.44 21.92
CA THR A 454 1.75 -18.25 21.16
C THR A 454 2.82 -17.18 21.29
N PHE A 455 2.81 -16.22 20.38
CA PHE A 455 3.68 -15.06 20.37
C PHE A 455 2.89 -13.83 19.93
N SER A 456 3.48 -12.67 20.15
CA SER A 456 2.92 -11.35 19.92
C SER A 456 3.88 -10.48 19.11
N ALA A 457 3.38 -9.36 18.59
CA ALA A 457 4.15 -8.41 17.79
C ALA A 457 5.43 -7.90 18.47
N SER A 458 5.46 -7.83 19.80
CA SER A 458 6.64 -7.40 20.57
C SER A 458 7.73 -8.47 20.67
N ASP A 459 7.43 -9.74 20.41
CA ASP A 459 8.39 -10.84 20.56
C ASP A 459 9.42 -10.90 19.42
N TYR A 460 9.19 -10.15 18.34
CA TYR A 460 10.02 -10.12 17.12
C TYR A 460 10.17 -8.70 16.56
N MET A 461 10.19 -7.69 17.44
CA MET A 461 10.52 -6.32 17.07
C MET A 461 12.02 -6.08 17.06
N SER A 462 12.49 -5.21 16.16
CA SER A 462 13.87 -4.78 16.04
C SER A 462 13.94 -3.26 15.98
N ARG A 463 15.07 -2.69 16.41
CA ARG A 463 15.26 -1.24 16.51
C ARG A 463 15.16 -0.59 15.14
N THR A 464 14.40 0.49 15.06
CA THR A 464 14.27 1.30 13.85
C THR A 464 15.56 2.08 13.61
N PRO A 465 16.16 2.04 12.41
CA PRO A 465 17.35 2.83 12.10
C PRO A 465 17.09 4.34 12.18
N SER A 466 18.10 5.11 12.56
CA SER A 466 17.98 6.56 12.73
C SER A 466 17.56 7.29 11.45
N TRP A 467 18.01 6.84 10.28
CA TRP A 467 17.66 7.43 8.97
C TRP A 467 16.20 7.22 8.57
N ALA A 468 15.53 6.24 9.20
CA ALA A 468 14.12 5.92 8.93
C ALA A 468 13.15 6.72 9.81
N LEU A 469 13.65 7.33 10.89
CA LEU A 469 12.82 8.05 11.83
C LEU A 469 12.22 9.32 11.21
N PHE A 470 11.02 9.68 11.66
CA PHE A 470 10.41 10.94 11.27
C PHE A 470 11.28 12.13 11.69
N GLY A 471 11.53 13.07 10.78
CA GLY A 471 12.41 14.22 10.99
C GLY A 471 13.90 13.93 10.78
N ALA A 472 14.28 12.70 10.39
CA ALA A 472 15.65 12.40 9.98
C ALA A 472 16.03 13.16 8.70
N GLN A 473 17.32 13.46 8.54
CA GLN A 473 17.83 14.18 7.37
C GLN A 473 17.55 13.42 6.06
N GLU A 474 17.59 12.10 6.12
CA GLU A 474 17.36 11.21 4.99
C GLU A 474 15.89 11.09 4.60
N GLN A 475 14.97 11.53 5.48
CA GLN A 475 13.52 11.45 5.28
C GLN A 475 13.05 10.05 4.84
N GLY A 476 13.69 9.03 5.44
CA GLY A 476 13.41 7.63 5.18
C GLY A 476 14.14 7.00 4.02
N PHE A 477 14.96 7.73 3.28
CA PHE A 477 15.73 7.15 2.18
C PHE A 477 16.98 6.44 2.73
N ASP A 478 17.16 5.16 2.42
CA ASP A 478 18.30 4.39 2.93
C ASP A 478 19.64 4.98 2.41
N PRO A 479 20.56 5.41 3.31
CA PRO A 479 21.84 5.98 2.92
C PRO A 479 22.78 4.98 2.20
N ALA A 480 22.51 3.67 2.26
CA ALA A 480 23.25 2.65 1.50
C ALA A 480 22.90 2.64 -0.01
N ASP A 481 21.81 3.30 -0.39
CA ASP A 481 21.34 3.42 -1.77
C ASP A 481 21.54 4.85 -2.32
N THR A 482 21.40 5.00 -3.63
CA THR A 482 21.57 6.29 -4.32
C THR A 482 20.27 6.74 -4.95
N ARG A 483 19.74 7.89 -4.54
CA ARG A 483 18.51 8.46 -5.13
C ARG A 483 18.74 8.76 -6.60
N PHE A 484 18.03 8.05 -7.47
CA PHE A 484 18.09 8.27 -8.91
C PHE A 484 17.03 9.29 -9.34
N GLN A 485 17.49 10.47 -9.77
CA GLN A 485 16.64 11.46 -10.43
C GLN A 485 16.84 11.34 -11.93
N ARG A 486 15.75 11.17 -12.70
CA ARG A 486 15.83 11.25 -14.16
C ARG A 486 16.36 12.65 -14.50
N ARG A 487 17.46 12.74 -15.24
CA ARG A 487 17.90 14.02 -15.81
C ARG A 487 16.83 14.46 -16.81
N ASN A 488 16.11 15.54 -16.50
CA ASN A 488 15.34 16.24 -17.52
C ASN A 488 16.31 16.65 -18.63
N ARG A 489 16.12 16.10 -19.82
CA ARG A 489 16.84 16.53 -21.02
C ARG A 489 16.20 17.83 -21.52
N THR A 490 16.29 18.88 -20.69
CA THR A 490 16.14 20.31 -21.01
C THR A 490 16.53 21.13 -19.77
N LYS A 491 17.84 21.31 -19.61
CA LYS A 491 18.40 22.56 -19.10
C LYS A 491 19.34 23.04 -20.18
N ASP A 492 18.81 23.77 -21.15
CA ASP A 492 19.66 24.69 -21.87
C ASP A 492 19.86 25.89 -20.97
N VAL A 493 21.05 25.93 -20.36
CA VAL A 493 21.53 27.06 -19.58
C VAL A 493 22.17 28.01 -20.60
N SER A 494 21.32 28.80 -21.25
CA SER A 494 21.68 30.09 -21.82
C SER A 494 20.53 31.03 -21.42
N GLY A 495 20.64 31.83 -20.35
CA GLY A 495 21.65 32.87 -20.26
C GLY A 495 21.24 34.09 -21.08
N CYS A 496 20.04 34.63 -20.81
CA CYS A 496 19.59 36.03 -20.96
C CYS A 496 18.14 36.15 -20.50
#